data_AF-A0A7E4VQB6-F1
#
_entry.id   AF-A0A7E4VQB6-F1
#
_cell.length_a   1.000
_cell.length_b   1.000
_cell.length_c   1.000
_cell.angle_alpha   90.00
_cell.angle_beta   90.00
_cell.angle_gamma   90.00
#
_symmetry.space_group_name_H-M   'P 1'
#
loop_
_entity.id
_entity.type
_entity.pdbx_description
1 polymer ?
#
loop_
_entity_poly.entity_id
_entity_poly.type
_entity_poly.pdbx_seq_one_letter_code
_entity_poly.pdbx_strand_id
1 'polypeptide(L)'
;MYGDLKLSCYGGNLTEIVEYISRENSHISTLTIKNCRPRIEKLEKLPAMTVRNLRMNNCGFKEVADDAFEKVSGIEELDLSNNMIIKMPYLRRLLKGLRELKLNQNKITDIPEDTFGEEKSGYTASSLRKLDLSNNLIESLPNLKYILERYEYLDLSYNKVIV
;
A
#
# COMPACT_ATOMS: atom_id res chain seq x y z
N MET A 1 -25.56 -3.05 -2.90
CA MET A 1 -24.62 -4.19 -2.92
C MET A 1 -23.23 -3.62 -3.09
N TYR A 2 -22.31 -3.86 -2.16
CA TYR A 2 -20.91 -3.51 -2.34
C TYR A 2 -20.27 -4.60 -3.21
N GLY A 3 -19.69 -4.23 -4.34
CA GLY A 3 -19.15 -5.17 -5.32
C GLY A 3 -17.63 -5.25 -5.28
N ASP A 4 -17.08 -6.40 -5.70
CA ASP A 4 -15.67 -6.54 -6.04
C ASP A 4 -15.48 -6.20 -7.52
N LEU A 5 -14.64 -5.20 -7.81
CA LEU A 5 -14.25 -4.84 -9.16
C LEU A 5 -12.80 -5.29 -9.41
N LYS A 6 -12.61 -6.15 -10.41
CA LYS A 6 -11.30 -6.64 -10.82
C LYS A 6 -11.00 -6.16 -12.23
N LEU A 7 -9.93 -5.39 -12.37
CA LEU A 7 -9.45 -4.83 -13.63
C LEU A 7 -8.05 -5.35 -13.90
N SER A 8 -7.73 -5.55 -15.18
CA SER A 8 -6.39 -5.93 -15.62
C SER A 8 -5.96 -4.95 -16.71
N CYS A 9 -4.86 -4.20 -16.48
CA CYS A 9 -4.37 -3.28 -17.51
C CYS A 9 -3.40 -4.01 -18.45
N TYR A 10 -3.90 -4.76 -19.44
CA TYR A 10 -3.06 -5.36 -20.48
C TYR A 10 -2.46 -4.28 -21.41
N GLY A 11 -1.51 -3.49 -20.92
CA GLY A 11 -0.93 -2.35 -21.63
C GLY A 11 -1.77 -1.07 -21.63
N GLY A 12 -2.92 -1.06 -20.94
CA GLY A 12 -3.75 0.14 -20.76
C GLY A 12 -3.18 1.12 -19.74
N ASN A 13 -3.56 2.39 -19.85
CA ASN A 13 -3.14 3.44 -18.92
C ASN A 13 -3.94 3.35 -17.61
N LEU A 14 -3.23 3.29 -16.47
CA LEU A 14 -3.84 3.33 -15.13
C LEU A 14 -4.78 4.54 -15.00
N THR A 15 -4.42 5.69 -15.56
CA THR A 15 -5.25 6.91 -15.54
C THR A 15 -6.63 6.69 -16.15
N GLU A 16 -6.75 5.98 -17.28
CA GLU A 16 -8.04 5.73 -17.93
C GLU A 16 -8.93 4.79 -17.11
N ILE A 17 -8.34 3.75 -16.54
CA ILE A 17 -9.03 2.82 -15.62
C ILE A 17 -9.56 3.56 -14.41
N VAL A 18 -8.73 4.45 -13.89
CA VAL A 18 -9.00 5.25 -12.72
C VAL A 18 -10.08 6.30 -12.99
N GLU A 19 -10.06 6.97 -14.15
CA GLU A 19 -11.14 7.85 -14.62
C GLU A 19 -12.47 7.09 -14.79
N TYR A 20 -12.42 5.88 -15.33
CA TYR A 20 -13.60 5.03 -15.48
C TYR A 20 -14.24 4.73 -14.12
N ILE A 21 -13.44 4.32 -13.14
CA ILE A 21 -13.91 4.04 -11.77
C ILE A 21 -14.52 5.30 -11.12
N SER A 22 -13.87 6.45 -11.28
CA SER A 22 -14.36 7.72 -10.72
C SER A 22 -15.69 8.18 -11.32
N ARG A 23 -15.96 7.89 -12.59
CA ARG A 23 -17.23 8.25 -13.25
C ARG A 23 -18.39 7.35 -12.82
N GLU A 24 -18.14 6.07 -12.63
CA GLU A 24 -19.18 5.07 -12.35
C GLU A 24 -19.68 5.08 -10.89
N ASN A 25 -19.06 5.89 -10.01
CA ASN A 25 -19.51 6.18 -8.63
C ASN A 25 -20.01 4.94 -7.85
N SER A 26 -19.36 3.81 -8.10
CA SER A 26 -19.81 2.52 -7.60
C SER A 26 -19.30 2.33 -6.18
N HIS A 27 -20.17 1.84 -5.31
CA HIS A 27 -19.84 1.46 -3.94
C HIS A 27 -18.97 0.20 -3.96
N ILE A 28 -17.74 0.30 -4.46
CA ILE A 28 -16.81 -0.81 -4.60
C ILE A 28 -16.23 -1.11 -3.22
N SER A 29 -16.40 -2.34 -2.74
CA SER A 29 -15.68 -2.78 -1.53
C SER A 29 -14.23 -3.09 -1.86
N THR A 30 -14.00 -3.82 -2.95
CA THR A 30 -12.67 -4.25 -3.37
C THR A 30 -12.38 -3.80 -4.78
N LEU A 31 -11.32 -3.02 -4.96
CA LEU A 31 -10.75 -2.70 -6.26
C LEU A 31 -9.45 -3.48 -6.42
N THR A 32 -9.37 -4.36 -7.41
CA THR A 32 -8.13 -5.03 -7.79
C THR A 32 -7.71 -4.57 -9.16
N ILE A 33 -6.50 -4.06 -9.27
CA ILE A 33 -5.84 -3.67 -10.50
C ILE A 33 -4.56 -4.50 -10.60
N LYS A 34 -4.42 -5.30 -11.66
CA LYS A 34 -3.24 -6.16 -11.85
C LYS A 34 -2.70 -6.11 -13.27
N ASN A 35 -1.46 -6.57 -13.42
CA ASN A 35 -0.79 -6.73 -14.71
C ASN A 35 -0.68 -5.42 -15.51
N CYS A 36 -0.79 -4.27 -14.85
CA CYS A 36 -0.55 -3.00 -15.49
C CYS A 36 0.95 -2.96 -15.74
N ARG A 37 1.37 -2.98 -16.99
CA ARG A 37 2.74 -2.57 -17.32
C ARG A 37 2.65 -1.09 -17.61
N PRO A 38 2.61 -0.20 -16.61
CA PRO A 38 2.49 1.20 -16.87
C PRO A 38 3.74 1.64 -17.65
N ARG A 39 3.55 2.54 -18.61
CA ARG A 39 4.67 3.20 -19.29
C ARG A 39 5.53 4.01 -18.30
N ILE A 40 4.93 4.39 -17.17
CA ILE A 40 5.51 5.15 -16.08
C ILE A 40 5.59 4.22 -14.86
N GLU A 41 6.80 3.93 -14.39
CA GLU A 41 7.04 3.01 -13.26
C GLU A 41 6.72 3.65 -11.89
N LYS A 42 5.85 4.66 -11.87
CA LYS A 42 5.46 5.41 -10.68
C LYS A 42 3.94 5.39 -10.54
N LEU A 43 3.46 5.02 -9.35
CA LEU A 43 2.05 5.15 -8.99
C LEU A 43 1.77 6.61 -8.66
N GLU A 44 1.12 7.29 -9.60
CA GLU A 44 0.68 8.68 -9.45
C GLU A 44 -0.57 8.80 -8.57
N LYS A 45 -0.94 10.05 -8.28
CA LYS A 45 -2.16 10.41 -7.55
C LYS A 45 -3.41 9.73 -8.08
N LEU A 46 -4.06 8.97 -7.20
CA LEU A 46 -5.39 8.43 -7.44
C LEU A 46 -6.47 9.50 -7.21
N PRO A 47 -7.57 9.48 -7.98
CA PRO A 47 -8.68 10.40 -7.85
C PRO A 47 -9.50 10.07 -6.61
N ALA A 48 -10.48 10.94 -6.35
CA ALA A 48 -11.41 10.74 -5.25
C ALA A 48 -12.18 9.43 -5.43
N MET A 49 -12.06 8.55 -4.43
CA MET A 49 -12.83 7.32 -4.34
C MET A 49 -12.91 6.85 -2.89
N THR A 50 -13.92 6.03 -2.60
CA THR A 50 -14.06 5.33 -1.33
C THR A 50 -14.02 3.84 -1.59
N VAL A 51 -13.03 3.14 -1.02
CA VAL A 51 -12.82 1.70 -1.22
C VAL A 51 -12.26 1.11 0.06
N ARG A 52 -12.69 -0.12 0.41
CA ARG A 52 -12.17 -0.82 1.60
C ARG A 52 -10.89 -1.58 1.30
N ASN A 53 -10.85 -2.28 0.17
CA ASN A 53 -9.71 -3.11 -0.20
C ASN A 53 -9.16 -2.61 -1.54
N LEU A 54 -7.96 -2.05 -1.54
CA LEU A 54 -7.26 -1.61 -2.74
C LEU A 54 -6.09 -2.53 -3.01
N ARG A 55 -6.12 -3.23 -4.14
CA ARG A 55 -5.03 -4.12 -4.56
C ARG A 55 -4.47 -3.67 -5.90
N MET A 56 -3.18 -3.36 -5.94
CA MET A 56 -2.44 -2.93 -7.12
C MET A 56 -1.16 -3.75 -7.26
N ASN A 57 -1.31 -5.06 -7.36
CA ASN A 57 -0.22 -6.02 -7.35
C ASN A 57 0.21 -6.45 -8.77
N ASN A 58 1.49 -6.78 -8.94
CA ASN A 58 2.05 -7.13 -10.26
C ASN A 58 1.88 -6.03 -11.32
N CYS A 59 2.13 -4.78 -10.92
CA CYS A 59 2.00 -3.61 -11.77
C CYS A 59 3.36 -2.94 -12.09
N GLY A 60 4.48 -3.52 -11.62
CA GLY A 60 5.83 -3.02 -11.93
C GLY A 60 6.16 -1.63 -11.37
N PHE A 61 5.41 -1.12 -10.39
CA PHE A 61 5.71 0.18 -9.78
C PHE A 61 7.05 0.13 -9.05
N LYS A 62 7.94 1.08 -9.34
CA LYS A 62 9.20 1.33 -8.62
C LYS A 62 9.05 2.41 -7.55
N GLU A 63 8.12 3.33 -7.75
CA GLU A 63 7.83 4.44 -6.86
C GLU A 63 6.33 4.61 -6.65
N VAL A 64 5.96 5.15 -5.48
CA VAL A 64 4.60 5.59 -5.17
C VAL A 64 4.69 7.06 -4.79
N ALA A 65 3.92 7.92 -5.45
CA ALA A 65 3.88 9.34 -5.12
C ALA A 65 3.41 9.55 -3.67
N ASP A 66 3.95 10.55 -2.97
CA ASP A 66 3.58 10.83 -1.58
C ASP A 66 2.09 11.21 -1.44
N ASP A 67 1.50 11.76 -2.50
CA ASP A 67 0.09 12.11 -2.59
C ASP A 67 -0.76 11.07 -3.32
N ALA A 68 -0.21 9.88 -3.64
CA ALA A 68 -0.87 8.79 -4.36
C ALA A 68 -2.27 8.49 -3.81
N PHE A 69 -2.41 8.51 -2.49
CA PHE A 69 -3.64 8.15 -1.78
C PHE A 69 -4.36 9.34 -1.15
N GLU A 70 -3.98 10.59 -1.46
CA GLU A 70 -4.52 11.78 -0.77
C GLU A 70 -6.04 11.89 -0.86
N LYS A 71 -6.62 11.47 -2.00
CA LYS A 71 -8.07 11.53 -2.26
C LYS A 71 -8.79 10.19 -2.06
N VAL A 72 -8.09 9.15 -1.62
CA VAL A 72 -8.67 7.82 -1.40
C VAL A 72 -9.05 7.67 0.07
N SER A 73 -10.27 7.20 0.33
CA SER A 73 -10.83 7.09 1.68
C SER A 73 -11.38 5.70 1.96
N GLY A 74 -11.44 5.34 3.25
CA GLY A 74 -12.08 4.10 3.71
C GLY A 74 -11.24 2.82 3.58
N ILE A 75 -9.96 2.92 3.18
CA ILE A 75 -9.09 1.76 3.00
C ILE A 75 -8.84 1.05 4.34
N GLU A 76 -9.14 -0.24 4.37
CA GLU A 76 -8.84 -1.19 5.44
C GLU A 76 -7.74 -2.19 5.01
N GLU A 77 -7.67 -2.56 3.72
CA GLU A 77 -6.62 -3.41 3.15
C GLU A 77 -5.94 -2.70 1.97
N LEU A 78 -4.61 -2.59 2.02
CA LEU A 78 -3.79 -2.12 0.90
C LEU A 78 -2.80 -3.21 0.50
N ASP A 79 -2.89 -3.65 -0.75
CA ASP A 79 -1.97 -4.62 -1.35
C ASP A 79 -1.20 -3.98 -2.51
N LEU A 80 0.09 -3.75 -2.30
CA LEU A 80 1.06 -3.29 -3.30
C LEU A 80 2.14 -4.36 -3.52
N SER A 81 1.86 -5.62 -3.21
CA SER A 81 2.79 -6.74 -3.36
C SER A 81 3.18 -6.96 -4.82
N ASN A 82 4.28 -7.69 -5.04
CA ASN A 82 4.74 -8.04 -6.39
C ASN A 82 4.95 -6.84 -7.31
N ASN A 83 5.46 -5.73 -6.77
CA ASN A 83 5.92 -4.60 -7.57
C ASN A 83 7.46 -4.53 -7.51
N MET A 84 8.03 -3.37 -7.84
CA MET A 84 9.46 -3.12 -7.78
C MET A 84 9.76 -1.94 -6.84
N ILE A 85 8.90 -1.71 -5.85
CA ILE A 85 8.93 -0.52 -5.00
C ILE A 85 10.23 -0.51 -4.19
N ILE A 86 11.00 0.58 -4.28
CA ILE A 86 12.32 0.70 -3.65
C ILE A 86 12.24 1.38 -2.29
N LYS A 87 11.29 2.31 -2.11
CA LYS A 87 11.11 3.09 -0.89
C LYS A 87 9.74 2.85 -0.30
N MET A 88 9.66 2.84 1.03
CA MET A 88 8.38 2.72 1.73
C MET A 88 7.42 3.84 1.29
N PRO A 89 6.18 3.53 0.85
CA PRO A 89 5.20 4.55 0.48
C PRO A 89 4.78 5.42 1.67
N TYR A 90 4.44 6.69 1.40
CA TYR A 90 3.88 7.57 2.42
C TYR A 90 2.41 7.23 2.71
N LEU A 91 2.15 6.54 3.82
CA LEU A 91 0.82 6.00 4.15
C LEU A 91 0.16 6.68 5.36
N ARG A 92 0.73 7.78 5.89
CA ARG A 92 0.28 8.40 7.16
C ARG A 92 -1.23 8.68 7.21
N ARG A 93 -1.83 9.12 6.11
CA ARG A 93 -3.27 9.41 6.02
C ARG A 93 -4.16 8.17 6.10
N LEU A 94 -3.63 7.01 5.73
CA LEU A 94 -4.36 5.74 5.72
C LEU A 94 -4.27 5.01 7.06
N LEU A 95 -3.21 5.22 7.85
CA LEU A 95 -2.92 4.46 9.08
C LEU A 95 -4.08 4.38 10.08
N LYS A 96 -4.95 5.41 10.14
CA LYS A 96 -6.10 5.41 11.06
C LYS A 96 -7.15 4.35 10.71
N GLY A 97 -7.32 4.04 9.42
CA GLY A 97 -8.31 3.06 8.93
C GLY A 97 -7.69 1.75 8.45
N LEU A 98 -6.42 1.79 8.02
CA LEU A 98 -5.71 0.65 7.44
C LEU A 98 -5.46 -0.43 8.50
N ARG A 99 -5.86 -1.66 8.22
CA ARG A 99 -5.73 -2.83 9.10
C ARG A 99 -4.70 -3.82 8.57
N GLU A 100 -4.58 -3.94 7.25
CA GLU A 100 -3.68 -4.87 6.58
C GLU A 100 -2.90 -4.15 5.47
N LEU A 101 -1.57 -4.31 5.49
CA LEU A 101 -0.66 -3.76 4.48
C LEU A 101 0.23 -4.88 3.95
N LYS A 102 0.18 -5.08 2.62
CA LYS A 102 1.04 -6.01 1.90
C LYS A 102 1.97 -5.25 0.97
N LEU A 103 3.26 -5.39 1.23
CA LEU A 103 4.35 -4.84 0.43
C LEU A 103 5.39 -5.92 0.12
N ASN A 104 5.04 -7.19 0.31
CA ASN A 104 5.93 -8.31 0.03
C ASN A 104 6.28 -8.42 -1.45
N GLN A 105 7.43 -9.04 -1.73
CA GLN A 105 7.96 -9.19 -3.09
C GLN A 105 8.12 -7.83 -3.80
N ASN A 106 8.74 -6.87 -3.11
CA ASN A 106 9.18 -5.59 -3.65
C ASN A 106 10.72 -5.48 -3.55
N LYS A 107 11.27 -4.27 -3.57
CA LYS A 107 12.71 -3.98 -3.45
C LYS A 107 12.98 -2.96 -2.34
N ILE A 108 12.13 -2.93 -1.32
CA ILE A 108 12.19 -1.92 -0.26
C ILE A 108 13.49 -2.07 0.51
N THR A 109 14.28 -1.00 0.57
CA THR A 109 15.49 -0.90 1.43
C THR A 109 15.28 0.06 2.59
N ASP A 110 14.57 1.17 2.33
CA ASP A 110 14.47 2.29 3.25
C ASP A 110 13.08 2.39 3.86
N ILE A 111 13.02 2.37 5.20
CA ILE A 111 11.79 2.56 5.98
C ILE A 111 12.00 3.75 6.94
N PRO A 112 11.38 4.91 6.68
CA PRO A 112 11.44 6.09 7.56
C PRO A 112 10.92 5.82 8.99
N GLU A 113 11.48 6.51 9.99
CA GLU A 113 11.16 6.30 11.43
C GLU A 113 9.67 6.45 11.75
N ASP A 114 9.00 7.34 11.05
CA ASP A 114 7.61 7.74 11.23
C ASP A 114 6.60 6.88 10.44
N THR A 115 7.06 5.89 9.67
CA THR A 115 6.25 5.11 8.73
C THR A 115 4.99 4.52 9.36
N PHE A 116 5.12 3.95 10.56
CA PHE A 116 4.06 3.17 11.20
C PHE A 116 3.27 3.96 12.26
N GLY A 117 3.49 5.29 12.34
CA GLY A 117 2.89 6.15 13.34
C GLY A 117 3.52 5.93 14.71
N GLU A 118 4.49 6.77 15.07
CA GLU A 118 5.02 6.80 16.43
C GLU A 118 3.97 7.35 17.41
N GLU A 119 3.73 6.63 18.51
CA GLU A 119 2.83 7.10 19.58
C GLU A 119 3.45 8.18 20.48
N LYS A 120 4.73 8.53 20.27
CA LYS A 120 5.50 9.44 21.14
C LYS A 120 4.98 10.89 21.17
N SER A 121 4.08 11.28 20.26
CA SER A 121 3.63 12.68 20.12
C SER A 121 2.10 12.88 20.13
N GLY A 122 1.31 11.90 20.56
CA GLY A 122 -0.14 12.09 20.74
C GLY A 122 -0.96 12.19 19.44
N TYR A 123 -0.38 11.84 18.29
CA TYR A 123 -1.08 11.84 17.01
C TYR A 123 -1.21 10.44 16.42
N THR A 124 -2.47 10.01 16.32
CA THR A 124 -3.01 8.89 15.52
C THR A 124 -2.55 7.48 15.90
N ALA A 125 -3.38 6.79 16.70
CA ALA A 125 -3.29 5.35 16.87
C ALA A 125 -3.51 4.67 15.51
N SER A 126 -2.45 4.07 14.95
CA SER A 126 -2.55 3.25 13.75
C SER A 126 -3.42 2.01 14.05
N SER A 127 -4.37 1.77 13.17
CA SER A 127 -5.24 0.58 13.18
C SER A 127 -4.56 -0.63 12.52
N LEU A 128 -3.33 -0.48 12.04
CA LEU A 128 -2.61 -1.54 11.33
C LEU A 128 -2.32 -2.69 12.32
N ARG A 129 -2.68 -3.90 11.92
CA ARG A 129 -2.52 -5.14 12.70
C ARG A 129 -1.79 -6.23 11.94
N LYS A 130 -1.83 -6.19 10.61
CA LYS A 130 -1.16 -7.15 9.74
C LYS A 130 -0.23 -6.43 8.78
N LEU A 131 1.04 -6.79 8.81
CA LEU A 131 2.08 -6.20 7.98
C LEU A 131 2.91 -7.32 7.34
N ASP A 132 2.91 -7.36 6.01
CA ASP A 132 3.76 -8.26 5.24
C ASP A 132 4.78 -7.44 4.44
N LEU A 133 6.04 -7.52 4.87
CA LEU A 133 7.20 -6.93 4.21
C LEU A 133 8.17 -8.01 3.72
N SER A 134 7.75 -9.28 3.69
CA SER A 134 8.62 -10.38 3.29
C SER A 134 9.16 -10.21 1.87
N ASN A 135 10.30 -10.83 1.57
CA ASN A 135 10.91 -10.78 0.23
C ASN A 135 11.17 -9.33 -0.25
N ASN A 136 11.76 -8.51 0.63
CA ASN A 136 12.28 -7.19 0.32
C ASN A 136 13.80 -7.17 0.56
N LEU A 137 14.40 -5.98 0.65
CA LEU A 137 15.84 -5.78 0.86
C LEU A 137 16.11 -4.98 2.13
N ILE A 138 15.19 -5.06 3.11
CA ILE A 138 15.24 -4.27 4.33
C ILE A 138 16.40 -4.76 5.20
N GLU A 139 17.29 -3.86 5.59
CA GLU A 139 18.45 -4.16 6.46
C GLU A 139 18.18 -3.80 7.92
N SER A 140 17.37 -2.76 8.17
CA SER A 140 17.00 -2.33 9.51
C SER A 140 15.59 -1.77 9.53
N LEU A 141 14.90 -1.93 10.66
CA LEU A 141 13.60 -1.34 10.92
C LEU A 141 13.70 -0.31 12.03
N PRO A 142 13.12 0.89 11.86
CA PRO A 142 13.03 1.84 12.96
C PRO A 142 12.12 1.30 14.04
N ASN A 143 12.49 1.52 15.31
CA ASN A 143 11.69 1.09 16.46
C ASN A 143 11.30 -0.41 16.42
N LEU A 144 12.20 -1.29 15.94
CA LEU A 144 11.93 -2.73 15.74
C LEU A 144 11.22 -3.38 16.93
N LYS A 145 11.66 -3.12 18.17
CA LYS A 145 11.02 -3.64 19.39
C LYS A 145 9.52 -3.34 19.44
N TYR A 146 9.14 -2.10 19.15
CA TYR A 146 7.74 -1.68 19.18
C TYR A 146 6.94 -2.31 18.04
N ILE A 147 7.54 -2.44 16.85
CA ILE A 147 6.94 -3.12 15.70
C ILE A 147 6.62 -4.59 16.05
N LEU A 148 7.57 -5.31 16.65
CA LEU A 148 7.40 -6.73 17.00
C LEU A 148 6.26 -6.97 18.00
N GLU A 149 5.99 -6.02 18.90
CA GLU A 149 4.96 -6.13 19.93
C GLU A 149 3.58 -5.63 19.47
N ARG A 150 3.51 -4.88 18.36
CA ARG A 150 2.28 -4.19 17.91
C ARG A 150 1.40 -5.01 16.98
N TYR A 151 1.99 -5.86 16.13
CA TYR A 151 1.28 -6.51 15.03
C TYR A 151 0.77 -7.90 15.43
N GLU A 152 -0.47 -8.21 15.07
CA GLU A 152 -1.06 -9.56 15.16
C GLU A 152 -0.40 -10.51 14.16
N TYR A 153 0.03 -9.96 13.01
CA TYR A 153 0.80 -10.65 12.00
C TYR A 153 1.90 -9.73 11.47
N LEU A 154 3.13 -10.20 11.54
CA LEU A 154 4.29 -9.52 10.98
C LEU A 154 5.15 -10.54 10.25
N ASP A 155 5.35 -10.32 8.95
CA ASP A 155 6.27 -11.12 8.15
C ASP A 155 7.40 -10.24 7.61
N LEU A 156 8.61 -10.57 8.08
CA LEU A 156 9.88 -9.96 7.67
C LEU A 156 10.80 -10.98 6.98
N SER A 157 10.30 -12.19 6.70
CA SER A 157 11.11 -13.26 6.10
C SER A 157 11.71 -12.83 4.76
N TYR A 158 12.86 -13.41 4.40
CA TYR A 158 13.57 -13.07 3.15
C TYR A 158 13.88 -11.57 3.01
N ASN A 159 14.18 -10.91 4.12
CA ASN A 159 14.88 -9.62 4.16
C ASN A 159 16.32 -9.82 4.64
N LYS A 160 17.00 -8.70 4.90
CA LYS A 160 18.34 -8.67 5.50
C LYS A 160 18.30 -8.12 6.94
N VAL A 161 17.11 -8.08 7.57
CA VAL A 161 16.94 -7.53 8.91
C VAL A 161 17.77 -8.34 9.90
N ILE A 162 18.68 -7.68 10.59
CA ILE A 162 19.41 -8.25 11.71
C ILE A 162 18.58 -7.93 12.97
N VAL A 163 18.06 -8.98 13.62
CA VAL A 163 17.25 -8.89 14.84
C VAL A 163 18.13 -8.98 16.08
#